data_AF-A0A7S1NEM3-F1
#
_entry.id   AF-A0A7S1NEM3-F1
#
_cell.length_a   1.000
_cell.length_b   1.000
_cell.length_c   1.000
_cell.angle_alpha   90.00
_cell.angle_beta   90.00
_cell.angle_gamma   90.00
#
_symmetry.space_group_name_H-M   'P 1'
#
loop_
_entity.id
_entity.type
_entity.pdbx_description
1 polymer ?
#
loop_
_entity_poly.entity_id
_entity_poly.type
_entity_poly.pdbx_seq_one_letter_code
_entity_poly.pdbx_strand_id
1 'polypeptide(L)'
;ATPEMSFASFTTTVVITHTYITDVNIMLTAPDGTAVELFRRSGPKAGNLNITFSDAAAIGSRESPVPGGTGVFKPNQPLSTIPGEQPAGDWQLTVKDTAAGDLGSLVQWALNFNFSSPGGALPLVSCAPATWSAPGA
;
A
#
# COMPACT_ATOMS: atom_id res chain seq x y z
N ALA A 1 2.91 -29.01 13.61
CA ALA A 1 2.94 -27.81 12.77
C ALA A 1 1.55 -27.21 12.80
N THR A 2 1.39 -26.00 13.32
CA THR A 2 0.16 -25.21 13.15
C THR A 2 -0.06 -25.03 11.64
N PRO A 3 -1.28 -25.24 11.11
CA PRO A 3 -1.53 -24.99 9.68
C PRO A 3 -1.26 -23.51 9.42
N GLU A 4 -0.19 -23.23 8.67
CA GLU A 4 0.20 -21.88 8.32
C GLU A 4 -0.80 -21.38 7.27
N MET A 5 -1.52 -20.32 7.60
CA MET A 5 -2.51 -19.76 6.70
C MET A 5 -1.79 -19.05 5.58
N SER A 6 -1.87 -19.59 4.36
CA SER A 6 -1.39 -18.91 3.17
C SER A 6 -2.46 -18.03 2.55
N PHE A 7 -2.05 -16.97 1.86
CA PHE A 7 -2.93 -16.16 1.02
C PHE A 7 -2.56 -16.35 -0.46
N ALA A 8 -3.58 -16.40 -1.31
CA ALA A 8 -3.41 -16.52 -2.76
C ALA A 8 -3.09 -15.16 -3.40
N SER A 9 -3.67 -14.09 -2.84
CA SER A 9 -3.41 -12.70 -3.23
C SER A 9 -3.90 -11.77 -2.14
N PHE A 10 -3.53 -10.50 -2.21
CA PHE A 10 -4.11 -9.45 -1.37
C PHE A 10 -4.15 -8.14 -2.13
N THR A 11 -4.94 -7.21 -1.64
CA THR A 11 -4.98 -5.81 -2.10
C THR A 11 -4.71 -4.88 -0.92
N THR A 12 -4.22 -3.69 -1.23
CA THR A 12 -3.97 -2.65 -0.21
C THR A 12 -4.61 -1.34 -0.62
N THR A 13 -5.48 -0.79 0.22
CA THR A 13 -6.10 0.52 0.00
C THR A 13 -5.35 1.58 0.78
N VAL A 14 -5.02 2.70 0.13
CA VAL A 14 -4.33 3.83 0.73
C VAL A 14 -5.08 5.12 0.40
N VAL A 15 -5.38 5.89 1.43
CA VAL A 15 -6.06 7.19 1.35
C VAL A 15 -5.17 8.25 1.97
N ILE A 16 -4.73 9.21 1.15
CA ILE A 16 -3.83 10.30 1.54
C ILE A 16 -4.44 11.62 1.07
N THR A 17 -4.38 12.64 1.92
CA THR A 17 -4.58 14.04 1.50
C THR A 17 -3.22 14.68 1.29
N HIS A 18 -3.00 15.31 0.13
CA HIS A 18 -1.74 16.01 -0.18
C HIS A 18 -1.97 17.19 -1.13
N THR A 19 -1.14 18.22 -1.03
CA THR A 19 -1.11 19.33 -2.00
C THR A 19 -0.57 18.86 -3.34
N TYR A 20 0.56 18.14 -3.36
CA TYR A 20 1.18 17.58 -4.56
C TYR A 20 1.51 16.09 -4.47
N ILE A 21 0.70 15.21 -5.05
CA ILE A 21 0.94 13.76 -4.94
C ILE A 21 2.19 13.29 -5.73
N THR A 22 2.72 14.14 -6.60
CA THR A 22 3.94 13.90 -7.38
C THR A 22 5.21 13.77 -6.52
N ASP A 23 5.14 14.14 -5.25
CA ASP A 23 6.29 14.11 -4.34
C ASP A 23 6.20 12.99 -3.30
N VAL A 24 5.12 12.21 -3.35
CA VAL A 24 4.87 11.11 -2.43
C VAL A 24 5.43 9.78 -2.96
N ASN A 25 6.07 9.06 -2.05
CA ASN A 25 6.48 7.67 -2.18
C ASN A 25 5.75 6.83 -1.13
N ILE A 26 5.23 5.67 -1.57
CA ILE A 26 4.51 4.72 -0.72
C ILE A 26 5.20 3.36 -0.81
N MET A 27 5.62 2.84 0.33
CA MET A 27 6.23 1.53 0.47
C MET A 27 5.44 0.70 1.48
N LEU A 28 5.20 -0.57 1.15
CA LEU A 28 4.61 -1.54 2.05
C LEU A 28 5.67 -2.58 2.43
N THR A 29 5.83 -2.79 3.73
CA THR A 29 6.74 -3.79 4.29
C THR A 29 5.93 -4.87 4.99
N ALA A 30 6.13 -6.11 4.57
CA ALA A 30 5.53 -7.29 5.15
C ALA A 30 6.28 -7.71 6.44
N PRO A 31 5.67 -8.56 7.30
CA PRO A 31 6.26 -8.96 8.57
C PRO A 31 7.60 -9.71 8.46
N ASP A 32 7.85 -10.34 7.31
CA ASP A 32 9.10 -11.03 6.98
C ASP A 32 10.23 -10.06 6.57
N GLY A 33 9.93 -8.76 6.47
CA GLY A 33 10.85 -7.71 6.02
C GLY A 33 10.83 -7.48 4.50
N THR A 34 10.04 -8.24 3.73
CA THR A 34 9.89 -8.03 2.29
C THR A 34 9.20 -6.69 2.05
N ALA A 35 9.83 -5.81 1.27
CA ALA A 35 9.32 -4.48 0.97
C ALA A 35 8.96 -4.31 -0.51
N VAL A 36 7.81 -3.68 -0.77
CA VAL A 36 7.31 -3.41 -2.12
C VAL A 36 6.95 -1.94 -2.27
N GLU A 37 7.42 -1.32 -3.35
CA GLU A 37 7.06 0.04 -3.73
C GLU A 37 5.68 0.04 -4.40
N LEU A 38 4.69 0.62 -3.72
CA LEU A 38 3.33 0.72 -4.24
C LEU A 38 3.20 1.90 -5.21
N PHE A 39 3.79 3.03 -4.84
CA PHE A 39 3.64 4.29 -5.55
C PHE A 39 4.91 5.13 -5.44
N ARG A 40 5.32 5.76 -6.55
CA ARG A 40 6.49 6.66 -6.54
C ARG A 40 6.30 7.80 -7.51
N ARG A 41 6.15 9.00 -6.96
CA ARG A 41 6.24 10.29 -7.66
C ARG A 41 5.49 10.29 -9.01
N SER A 42 4.21 9.96 -8.97
CA SER A 42 3.39 9.73 -10.16
C SER A 42 2.06 10.48 -10.07
N GLY A 43 1.31 10.57 -11.18
CA GLY A 43 0.00 11.21 -11.21
C GLY A 43 0.00 12.74 -11.43
N PRO A 44 -1.17 13.38 -11.37
CA PRO A 44 -1.31 14.82 -11.61
C PRO A 44 -0.69 15.65 -10.47
N LYS A 45 -0.23 16.86 -10.79
CA LYS A 45 0.42 17.75 -9.82
C LYS A 45 -0.42 18.00 -8.56
N ALA A 46 -1.73 18.10 -8.64
CA ALA A 46 -2.57 18.43 -7.48
C ALA A 46 -3.49 17.27 -7.11
N GLY A 47 -3.65 17.04 -5.80
CA GLY A 47 -4.80 16.31 -5.27
C GLY A 47 -4.50 15.20 -4.28
N ASN A 48 -5.60 14.64 -3.78
CA ASN A 48 -5.62 13.52 -2.86
C ASN A 48 -5.44 12.19 -3.62
N LEU A 49 -5.04 11.15 -2.88
CA LEU A 49 -4.93 9.79 -3.37
C LEU A 49 -5.90 8.90 -2.59
N ASN A 50 -6.70 8.12 -3.30
CA ASN A 50 -7.62 7.12 -2.76
C ASN A 50 -7.55 5.87 -3.66
N ILE A 51 -6.46 5.13 -3.53
CA ILE A 51 -6.13 4.04 -4.45
C ILE A 51 -6.16 2.71 -3.73
N THR A 52 -6.76 1.73 -4.38
CA THR A 52 -6.56 0.32 -4.07
C THR A 52 -5.51 -0.27 -5.01
N PHE A 53 -4.40 -0.73 -4.45
CA PHE A 53 -3.37 -1.42 -5.21
C PHE A 53 -3.72 -2.90 -5.36
N SER A 54 -3.67 -3.39 -6.61
CA SER A 54 -3.94 -4.78 -6.97
C SER A 54 -3.07 -5.21 -8.15
N ASP A 55 -2.46 -6.39 -8.06
CA ASP A 55 -1.67 -6.97 -9.16
C ASP A 55 -2.52 -7.28 -10.40
N ALA A 56 -3.83 -7.46 -10.22
CA ALA A 56 -4.80 -7.71 -11.28
C ALA A 56 -5.31 -6.43 -11.96
N ALA A 57 -4.89 -5.25 -11.49
CA ALA A 57 -5.31 -3.99 -12.09
C ALA A 57 -4.74 -3.81 -13.51
N ALA A 58 -5.56 -3.26 -14.41
CA ALA A 58 -5.19 -3.06 -15.81
C ALA A 58 -4.27 -1.84 -16.03
N ILE A 59 -4.34 -0.84 -15.14
CA ILE A 59 -3.64 0.44 -15.28
C ILE A 59 -2.53 0.52 -14.22
N GLY A 60 -1.31 0.89 -14.64
CA GLY A 60 -0.20 1.11 -13.72
C GLY A 60 -0.40 2.33 -12.81
N SER A 61 0.05 2.25 -11.56
CA SER A 61 0.07 3.40 -10.63
C SER A 61 0.87 4.60 -11.16
N ARG A 62 1.84 4.37 -12.04
CA ARG A 62 2.60 5.41 -12.76
C ARG A 62 1.85 6.07 -13.90
N GLU A 63 0.81 5.42 -14.41
CA GLU A 63 0.14 5.80 -15.64
C GLU A 63 -1.09 6.68 -15.40
N SER A 64 -1.48 6.92 -14.13
CA SER A 64 -2.79 7.50 -13.80
C SER A 64 -3.05 8.87 -14.45
N PRO A 65 -4.04 8.95 -15.37
CA PRO A 65 -4.65 10.20 -15.80
C PRO A 65 -6.04 10.29 -15.16
N VAL A 66 -6.15 10.39 -13.83
CA VAL A 66 -7.46 10.68 -13.20
C VAL A 66 -7.33 11.80 -12.19
N PRO A 67 -7.82 13.01 -12.52
CA PRO A 67 -8.07 14.06 -11.53
C PRO A 67 -8.96 13.51 -10.40
N GLY A 68 -8.48 13.61 -9.16
CA GLY A 68 -9.19 13.08 -7.98
C GLY A 68 -8.68 11.74 -7.43
N GLY A 69 -7.67 11.13 -8.08
CA GLY A 69 -6.81 10.10 -7.49
C GLY A 69 -7.52 8.86 -6.95
N THR A 70 -8.74 8.55 -7.43
CA THR A 70 -9.56 7.44 -6.91
C THR A 70 -9.60 6.27 -7.89
N GLY A 71 -9.35 5.03 -7.44
CA GLY A 71 -9.50 3.84 -8.27
C GLY A 71 -8.66 2.64 -7.87
N VAL A 72 -8.65 1.61 -8.73
CA VAL A 72 -7.83 0.41 -8.56
C VAL A 72 -6.66 0.45 -9.54
N PHE A 73 -5.44 0.39 -9.04
CA PHE A 73 -4.22 0.54 -9.85
C PHE A 73 -3.19 -0.55 -9.54
N LYS A 74 -2.35 -0.84 -10.52
CA LYS A 74 -1.26 -1.80 -10.35
C LYS A 74 -0.13 -1.12 -9.58
N PRO A 75 0.37 -1.72 -8.48
CA PRO A 75 1.49 -1.15 -7.75
C PRO A 75 2.74 -1.03 -8.62
N ASN A 76 3.69 -0.17 -8.23
CA ASN A 76 4.94 -0.04 -8.98
C ASN A 76 5.77 -1.34 -8.94
N GLN A 77 5.73 -2.07 -7.83
CA GLN A 77 6.23 -3.43 -7.69
C GLN A 77 5.07 -4.38 -7.35
N PRO A 78 4.98 -5.57 -7.99
CA PRO A 78 3.88 -6.51 -7.75
C PRO A 78 3.78 -6.91 -6.28
N LEU A 79 2.57 -6.89 -5.70
CA LEU A 79 2.31 -7.39 -4.34
C LEU A 79 2.68 -8.87 -4.18
N SER A 80 2.59 -9.64 -5.27
CA SER A 80 3.04 -11.03 -5.39
C SER A 80 4.54 -11.24 -5.17
N THR A 81 5.34 -10.18 -5.04
CA THR A 81 6.72 -10.33 -4.54
C THR A 81 6.78 -10.62 -3.04
N ILE A 82 5.72 -10.33 -2.28
CA ILE A 82 5.60 -10.76 -0.89
C ILE A 82 5.11 -12.22 -0.86
N PRO A 83 5.85 -13.14 -0.24
CA PRO A 83 5.50 -14.56 -0.22
C PRO A 83 4.16 -14.78 0.50
N GLY A 84 3.32 -15.62 -0.11
CA GLY A 84 1.97 -15.93 0.36
C GLY A 84 1.88 -16.79 1.62
N GLU A 85 2.99 -17.06 2.29
CA GLU A 85 3.09 -18.15 3.29
C GLU A 85 2.77 -17.68 4.72
N GLN A 86 2.93 -16.40 5.05
CA GLN A 86 2.70 -15.90 6.40
C GLN A 86 2.15 -14.45 6.44
N PRO A 87 0.82 -14.26 6.44
CA PRO A 87 0.18 -12.95 6.59
C PRO A 87 0.25 -12.42 8.04
N ALA A 88 0.55 -13.29 9.00
CA ALA A 88 0.55 -12.98 10.43
C ALA A 88 1.80 -12.18 10.83
N GLY A 89 1.58 -11.05 11.49
CA GLY A 89 2.63 -10.16 12.01
C GLY A 89 2.37 -8.71 11.66
N ASP A 90 3.35 -7.86 11.94
CA ASP A 90 3.22 -6.42 11.77
C ASP A 90 3.52 -5.99 10.34
N TRP A 91 2.48 -5.50 9.67
CA TRP A 91 2.61 -4.85 8.39
C TRP A 91 2.83 -3.35 8.58
N GLN A 92 3.79 -2.81 7.85
CA GLN A 92 4.12 -1.38 7.92
C GLN A 92 3.91 -0.71 6.57
N LEU A 93 3.10 0.34 6.55
CA LEU A 93 3.01 1.28 5.44
C LEU A 93 3.88 2.51 5.74
N THR A 94 4.85 2.76 4.87
CA THR A 94 5.69 3.97 4.92
C THR A 94 5.26 4.92 3.82
N VAL A 95 4.87 6.14 4.22
CA VAL A 95 4.56 7.22 3.29
C VAL A 95 5.56 8.35 3.49
N LYS A 96 6.27 8.69 2.42
CA LYS A 96 7.31 9.72 2.42
C LYS A 96 6.99 10.78 1.40
N ASP A 97 6.81 12.01 1.86
CA ASP A 97 6.90 13.20 1.02
C ASP A 97 8.39 13.56 0.82
N THR A 98 8.73 13.97 -0.38
CA THR A 98 10.10 14.33 -0.78
C THR A 98 10.26 15.81 -1.15
N ALA A 99 9.18 16.59 -1.13
CA ALA A 99 9.20 18.03 -1.33
C ALA A 99 8.96 18.77 0.00
N ALA A 100 9.59 19.93 0.17
CA ALA A 100 9.39 20.76 1.35
C ALA A 100 8.32 21.83 1.07
N GLY A 101 7.57 22.21 2.11
CA GLY A 101 6.53 23.24 2.01
C GLY A 101 5.15 22.73 1.61
N ASP A 102 5.03 21.42 1.36
CA ASP A 102 3.77 20.75 1.11
C ASP A 102 3.15 20.21 2.39
N LEU A 103 1.81 20.13 2.36
CA LEU A 103 1.03 19.63 3.48
C LEU A 103 0.26 18.40 3.03
N GLY A 104 0.35 17.37 3.85
CA GLY A 104 -0.52 16.23 3.73
C GLY A 104 -0.45 15.28 4.91
N SER A 105 -1.29 14.27 4.83
CA SER A 105 -1.44 13.27 5.86
C SER A 105 -1.99 11.98 5.27
N LEU A 106 -1.60 10.87 5.88
CA LEU A 106 -2.26 9.60 5.68
C LEU A 106 -3.60 9.62 6.43
N VAL A 107 -4.69 9.45 5.69
CA VAL A 107 -6.05 9.40 6.25
C VAL A 107 -6.41 7.99 6.66
N GLN A 108 -6.14 7.01 5.78
CA GLN A 108 -6.48 5.61 6.02
C GLN A 108 -5.59 4.69 5.20
N TRP A 109 -5.34 3.50 5.73
CA TRP A 109 -4.85 2.38 4.94
C TRP A 109 -5.46 1.06 5.41
N ALA A 110 -5.57 0.08 4.52
CA ALA A 110 -6.13 -1.23 4.82
C ALA A 110 -5.49 -2.32 3.95
N LEU A 111 -5.33 -3.51 4.52
CA LEU A 111 -4.95 -4.72 3.81
C LEU A 111 -6.15 -5.65 3.71
N ASN A 112 -6.38 -6.21 2.52
CA ASN A 112 -7.44 -7.17 2.28
C ASN A 112 -6.86 -8.44 1.64
N PHE A 113 -6.84 -9.53 2.39
CA PHE A 113 -6.26 -10.80 1.98
C PHE A 113 -7.30 -11.76 1.42
N ASN A 114 -6.97 -12.40 0.31
CA ASN A 114 -7.68 -13.57 -0.21
C ASN A 114 -6.97 -14.83 0.26
N PHE A 115 -7.40 -15.37 1.40
CA PHE A 115 -6.80 -16.57 1.98
C PHE A 115 -7.14 -17.83 1.17
N SER A 116 -6.14 -18.65 0.88
CA SER A 116 -6.33 -20.01 0.42
C SER A 116 -6.28 -20.92 1.64
N SER A 117 -7.42 -21.23 2.24
CA SER A 117 -7.43 -22.03 3.47
C SER A 117 -6.88 -23.44 3.23
N PRO A 118 -6.19 -24.01 4.21
CA PRO A 118 -6.43 -25.38 4.63
C PRO A 118 -7.17 -25.36 5.99
N GLY A 119 -8.47 -25.06 5.98
CA GLY A 119 -9.44 -25.44 7.03
C GLY A 119 -9.14 -25.04 8.50
N GLY A 120 -8.24 -24.09 8.76
CA GLY A 120 -7.81 -23.70 10.11
C GLY A 120 -8.29 -22.31 10.58
N ALA A 121 -8.14 -22.04 11.88
CA ALA A 121 -8.52 -20.77 12.52
C ALA A 121 -7.80 -19.56 11.90
N LEU A 122 -8.50 -18.41 11.84
CA LEU A 122 -7.95 -17.15 11.30
C LEU A 122 -6.75 -16.65 12.14
N PRO A 123 -5.58 -16.33 11.55
CA PRO A 123 -4.49 -15.69 12.24
C PRO A 123 -4.86 -14.23 12.57
N LEU A 124 -4.26 -13.70 13.63
CA LEU A 124 -4.35 -12.28 13.93
C LEU A 124 -3.49 -11.50 12.92
N VAL A 125 -4.13 -10.69 12.09
CA VAL A 125 -3.47 -9.70 11.23
C VAL A 125 -3.52 -8.36 11.96
N SER A 126 -2.36 -7.83 12.37
CA SER A 126 -2.25 -6.48 12.94
C SER A 126 -1.72 -5.51 11.89
N CYS A 127 -2.40 -4.37 11.74
CA CYS A 127 -1.86 -3.22 11.05
C CYS A 127 -1.10 -2.35 12.07
N ALA A 128 0.20 -2.17 11.88
CA ALA A 128 0.94 -1.21 12.69
C ALA A 128 0.50 0.22 12.32
N PRO A 129 0.65 1.22 13.22
CA PRO A 129 0.46 2.61 12.84
C PRO A 129 1.40 2.94 11.67
N ALA A 130 0.83 3.42 10.57
CA ALA A 130 1.61 3.83 9.42
C ALA A 130 2.39 5.11 9.74
N THR A 131 3.58 5.23 9.17
CA THR A 131 4.47 6.38 9.40
C THR A 131 4.38 7.35 8.24
N TRP A 132 4.01 8.60 8.54
CA TRP A 132 4.12 9.73 7.63
C TRP A 132 5.42 10.50 7.91
N SER A 133 6.17 10.86 6.88
CA SER A 133 7.36 11.71 7.01
C SER A 133 7.46 12.71 5.85
N ALA A 134 7.82 13.95 6.16
CA ALA A 134 8.05 15.03 5.19
C ALA A 134 9.28 15.86 5.59
N PRO A 135 10.04 16.45 4.65
CA PRO A 135 11.18 17.29 4.96
C PRO A 135 10.73 18.61 5.61
N GLY A 136 11.22 18.90 6.82
CA GLY A 136 10.95 20.17 7.52
C GLY A 136 9.68 20.21 8.37
N ALA A 137 9.07 19.04 8.66
CA ALA A 137 8.04 18.88 9.68
C ALA A 137 8.64 18.57 11.06
#